data_AF-A0AAN1HMK7-F1
#
_entry.id   AF-A0AAN1HMK7-F1
#
_cell.length_a   1.000
_cell.length_b   1.000
_cell.length_c   1.000
_cell.angle_alpha   90.00
_cell.angle_beta   90.00
_cell.angle_gamma   90.00
#
_symmetry.space_group_name_H-M   'P 1'
#
loop_
_entity.id
_entity.type
_entity.pdbx_description
1 polymer ?
#
loop_
_entity_poly.entity_id
_entity_poly.type
_entity_poly.pdbx_seq_one_letter_code
_entity_poly.pdbx_strand_id
1 'polypeptide(L)'
;MRSSMRSMSEPTQKYSITMPRDIVEAARARSRPSGLSAYVAAAVARQIERDNLNELVAVAEAEHGPITDEEVQALRDQLQQARRRQTPDGANTA
;
A
#
# COMPACT_ATOMS: atom_id res chain seq x y z
N MET A 1 -29.96 -17.48 12.04
CA MET A 1 -29.85 -16.50 10.93
C MET A 1 -28.40 -16.41 10.49
N ARG A 2 -28.03 -17.02 9.36
CA ARG A 2 -26.75 -16.77 8.71
C ARG A 2 -26.95 -15.49 7.89
N SER A 3 -26.48 -14.35 8.38
CA SER A 3 -26.44 -13.15 7.56
C SER A 3 -25.46 -13.39 6.42
N SER A 4 -25.99 -13.52 5.22
CA SER A 4 -25.22 -13.47 3.98
C SER A 4 -24.33 -12.24 4.02
N MET A 5 -23.01 -12.46 3.96
CA MET A 5 -22.05 -11.44 3.56
C MET A 5 -22.39 -11.05 2.12
N ARG A 6 -23.22 -10.00 1.97
CA ARG A 6 -23.45 -9.35 0.69
C ARG A 6 -22.09 -8.83 0.22
N SER A 7 -21.65 -9.28 -0.95
CA SER A 7 -20.46 -8.75 -1.61
C SER A 7 -20.59 -7.23 -1.69
N MET A 8 -19.76 -6.50 -0.92
CA MET A 8 -19.70 -5.04 -0.90
C MET A 8 -18.86 -4.56 -2.09
N SER A 9 -19.35 -4.79 -3.29
CA SER A 9 -18.84 -4.14 -4.49
C SER A 9 -19.99 -3.36 -5.09
N GLU A 10 -20.00 -2.04 -4.87
CA GLU A 10 -20.91 -1.18 -5.62
C GLU A 10 -20.69 -1.37 -7.13
N PRO A 11 -21.76 -1.34 -7.94
CA PRO A 11 -21.63 -1.49 -9.38
C PRO A 11 -20.75 -0.38 -9.94
N THR A 12 -19.84 -0.74 -10.86
CA THR A 12 -18.95 0.23 -11.50
C THR A 12 -19.76 1.23 -12.34
N GLN A 13 -19.62 2.52 -12.05
CA GLN A 13 -20.22 3.60 -12.82
C GLN A 13 -19.18 4.28 -13.72
N LYS A 14 -19.57 4.63 -14.94
CA LYS A 14 -18.71 5.37 -15.88
C LYS A 14 -18.71 6.85 -15.51
N TYR A 15 -17.52 7.38 -15.24
CA TYR A 15 -17.26 8.81 -15.10
C TYR A 15 -16.39 9.30 -16.27
N SER A 16 -16.62 10.52 -16.74
CA SER A 16 -15.79 11.14 -17.78
C SER A 16 -14.90 12.21 -17.16
N ILE A 17 -13.60 12.12 -17.41
CA ILE A 17 -12.60 13.08 -16.92
C ILE A 17 -11.68 13.52 -18.07
N THR A 18 -11.24 14.76 -18.03
CA THR A 18 -10.21 15.28 -18.94
C THR A 18 -8.84 14.97 -18.35
N MET A 19 -7.94 14.42 -19.16
CA MET A 19 -6.56 14.13 -18.75
C MET A 19 -5.56 14.46 -19.86
N PRO A 20 -4.32 14.81 -19.50
CA PRO A 20 -3.24 14.95 -20.47
C PRO A 20 -3.01 13.65 -21.25
N ARG A 21 -2.79 13.78 -22.57
CA ARG A 21 -2.65 12.64 -23.48
C ARG A 21 -1.45 11.76 -23.11
N ASP A 22 -0.32 12.38 -22.78
CA ASP A 22 0.91 11.71 -22.36
C ASP A 22 0.71 10.82 -21.12
N ILE A 23 -0.06 11.30 -20.13
CA ILE A 23 -0.41 10.51 -18.94
C ILE A 23 -1.27 9.30 -19.31
N VAL A 24 -2.25 9.47 -20.21
CA VAL A 24 -3.09 8.37 -20.70
C VAL A 24 -2.26 7.32 -21.41
N GLU A 25 -1.33 7.72 -22.29
CA GLU A 25 -0.47 6.79 -23.01
C GLU A 25 0.48 6.04 -22.05
N ALA A 26 1.07 6.74 -21.08
CA ALA A 26 1.91 6.12 -20.06
C ALA A 26 1.13 5.10 -19.21
N ALA A 27 -0.10 5.42 -18.81
CA ALA A 27 -0.98 4.49 -18.10
C ALA A 27 -1.36 3.29 -18.98
N ARG A 28 -1.68 3.50 -20.27
CA ARG A 28 -1.97 2.41 -21.22
C ARG A 28 -0.80 1.45 -21.36
N ALA A 29 0.42 1.97 -21.50
CA ALA A 29 1.63 1.16 -21.60
C ALA A 29 1.84 0.25 -20.37
N ARG A 30 1.53 0.75 -19.16
CA ARG A 30 1.64 0.01 -17.89
C ARG A 30 0.48 -0.92 -17.60
N SER A 31 -0.69 -0.67 -18.19
CA SER A 31 -1.94 -1.35 -17.85
C SER A 31 -2.12 -2.78 -18.40
N ARG A 32 -1.25 -3.26 -19.30
CA ARG A 32 -1.48 -4.56 -19.96
C ARG A 32 -1.21 -5.72 -18.97
N PRO A 33 -2.13 -6.70 -18.81
CA PRO A 33 -3.34 -7.00 -19.60
C PRO A 33 -4.68 -6.41 -19.08
N SER A 34 -4.71 -5.75 -17.92
CA SER A 34 -5.95 -5.32 -17.23
C SER A 34 -6.66 -4.11 -17.84
N GLY A 35 -5.98 -3.34 -18.71
CA GLY A 35 -6.55 -2.21 -19.43
C GLY A 35 -6.60 -0.91 -18.63
N LEU A 36 -6.82 0.22 -19.32
CA LEU A 36 -6.65 1.56 -18.76
C LEU A 36 -7.56 1.83 -17.55
N SER A 37 -8.83 1.43 -17.61
CA SER A 37 -9.77 1.68 -16.52
C SER A 37 -9.37 0.97 -15.23
N ALA A 38 -8.98 -0.30 -15.31
CA ALA A 38 -8.51 -1.07 -14.16
C ALA A 38 -7.23 -0.49 -13.58
N TYR A 39 -6.30 -0.07 -14.43
CA TYR A 39 -5.07 0.60 -13.99
C TYR A 39 -5.37 1.92 -13.27
N VAL A 40 -6.22 2.77 -13.83
CA VAL A 40 -6.60 4.06 -13.23
C VAL A 40 -7.34 3.84 -11.92
N ALA A 41 -8.31 2.93 -11.86
CA ALA A 41 -9.03 2.60 -10.63
C ALA A 41 -8.08 2.14 -9.52
N ALA A 42 -7.14 1.25 -9.84
CA ALA A 42 -6.15 0.78 -8.87
C ALA A 42 -5.15 1.86 -8.45
N ALA A 43 -4.81 2.79 -9.34
CA ALA A 43 -3.94 3.92 -9.02
C ALA A 43 -4.64 4.93 -8.11
N VAL A 44 -5.90 5.27 -8.39
CA VAL A 44 -6.71 6.17 -7.57
C VAL A 44 -6.97 5.55 -6.19
N ALA A 45 -7.33 4.27 -6.13
CA ALA A 45 -7.51 3.57 -4.85
C ALA A 45 -6.23 3.62 -3.98
N ARG A 46 -5.06 3.36 -4.58
CA ARG A 46 -3.77 3.48 -3.91
C ARG A 46 -3.47 4.91 -3.46
N GLN A 47 -3.87 5.91 -4.25
CA GLN A 47 -3.64 7.30 -3.87
C GLN A 47 -4.51 7.68 -2.67
N ILE A 48 -5.79 7.33 -2.67
CA ILE A 48 -6.70 7.56 -1.53
C ILE A 48 -6.17 6.86 -0.27
N GLU A 49 -5.71 5.62 -0.39
CA GLU A 49 -5.10 4.89 0.73
C GLU A 49 -3.88 5.63 1.29
N ARG A 50 -2.99 6.13 0.41
CA ARG A 50 -1.82 6.90 0.83
C ARG A 50 -2.21 8.24 1.48
N ASP A 51 -3.23 8.92 0.95
CA ASP A 51 -3.71 10.18 1.51
C ASP A 51 -4.25 9.94 2.94
N ASN A 52 -5.07 8.91 3.13
CA ASN A 52 -5.58 8.50 4.45
C ASN A 52 -4.44 8.12 5.41
N LEU A 53 -3.42 7.39 4.93
CA LEU A 53 -2.25 7.04 5.74
C LEU A 53 -1.46 8.28 6.15
N ASN A 54 -1.30 9.25 5.26
CA ASN A 54 -0.61 10.50 5.59
C ASN A 54 -1.35 11.30 6.67
N GLU A 55 -2.69 11.31 6.64
CA GLU A 55 -3.49 11.92 7.71
C GLU A 55 -3.24 11.26 9.06
N LEU A 56 -3.19 9.93 9.12
CA LEU A 56 -2.89 9.19 10.35
C LEU A 56 -1.46 9.43 10.85
N VAL A 57 -0.48 9.47 9.94
CA VAL A 57 0.92 9.77 10.27
C VAL A 57 1.01 11.18 10.85
N ALA A 58 0.37 12.17 10.25
CA ALA A 58 0.40 13.55 10.73
C ALA A 58 -0.15 13.67 12.17
N VAL A 59 -1.21 12.93 12.52
CA VAL A 59 -1.73 12.88 13.90
C VAL A 59 -0.70 12.27 14.84
N ALA A 60 -0.10 11.14 14.46
CA ALA A 60 0.90 10.46 15.30
C ALA A 60 2.16 11.31 15.53
N GLU A 61 2.64 12.00 14.48
CA GLU A 61 3.81 12.89 14.58
C GLU A 61 3.52 14.14 15.43
N ALA A 62 2.28 14.65 15.41
CA ALA A 62 1.88 15.75 16.29
C ALA A 62 1.92 15.35 17.78
N GLU A 63 1.64 14.09 18.10
CA GLU A 63 1.65 13.56 19.47
C GLU A 63 3.03 13.11 19.94
N HIS A 64 3.84 12.53 19.06
CA HIS A 64 5.10 11.85 19.42
C HIS A 64 6.37 12.52 18.87
N GLY A 65 6.23 13.50 17.97
CA GLY A 65 7.31 14.03 17.17
C GLY A 65 7.55 13.21 15.89
N PRO A 66 8.29 13.77 14.92
CA PRO A 66 8.61 13.10 13.67
C PRO A 66 9.54 11.91 13.91
N ILE A 67 9.38 10.85 13.11
CA ILE A 67 10.28 9.69 13.14
C ILE A 67 11.50 9.99 12.26
N THR A 68 12.69 9.93 12.84
CA THR A 68 13.94 10.20 12.10
C THR A 68 14.48 8.97 11.38
N ASP A 69 15.21 9.19 10.27
CA ASP A 69 15.86 8.11 9.53
C ASP A 69 16.85 7.31 10.40
N GLU A 70 17.52 7.98 11.34
CA GLU A 70 18.45 7.38 12.29
C GLU A 70 17.74 6.39 13.23
N GLU A 71 16.60 6.78 13.80
CA GLU A 71 15.77 5.92 14.65
C GLU A 71 15.26 4.70 13.89
N VAL A 72 14.79 4.90 12.65
CA VAL A 72 14.33 3.80 11.80
C VAL A 72 15.48 2.84 11.49
N GLN A 73 16.67 3.35 11.16
CA GLN A 73 17.82 2.52 10.86
C GLN A 73 18.29 1.73 12.08
N ALA A 74 18.37 2.38 13.24
CA ALA A 74 18.71 1.71 14.51
C ALA A 74 17.74 0.56 14.82
N LEU A 75 16.44 0.77 14.63
CA LEU A 75 15.44 -0.29 14.86
C LEU A 75 15.55 -1.42 13.83
N ARG A 76 15.80 -1.10 12.55
CA ARG A 76 16.02 -2.11 11.50
C ARG A 76 17.23 -2.99 11.81
N ASP A 77 18.33 -2.40 12.28
CA ASP A 77 19.54 -3.13 12.67
C ASP A 77 19.27 -4.05 13.86
N GLN A 78 18.54 -3.57 14.87
CA GLN A 78 18.10 -4.38 16.01
C GLN A 78 17.24 -5.57 15.56
N LEU A 79 16.26 -5.35 14.68
CA LEU A 79 15.41 -6.41 14.13
C LEU A 79 16.22 -7.44 13.32
N GLN A 80 17.19 -6.99 12.53
CA GLN A 80 18.07 -7.89 11.78
C GLN A 80 18.94 -8.73 12.72
N GLN A 81 19.50 -8.13 13.76
CA GLN A 81 20.28 -8.85 14.78
C GLN A 81 19.42 -9.87 15.52
N ALA A 82 18.20 -9.51 15.92
CA ALA A 82 17.26 -10.42 16.57
C ALA A 82 16.93 -11.62 15.68
N ARG A 83 16.64 -11.40 14.38
CA ARG A 83 16.39 -12.48 13.41
C ARG A 83 17.58 -13.42 13.27
N ARG A 84 18.80 -12.89 13.18
CA ARG A 84 20.04 -13.71 13.12
C ARG A 84 20.23 -14.55 14.37
N ARG A 85 19.93 -14.01 15.56
CA ARG A 85 19.98 -14.76 16.83
C ARG A 85 18.92 -15.86 16.91
N GLN A 86 17.79 -15.72 16.22
CA GLN A 86 16.76 -16.77 16.13
C GLN A 86 17.09 -17.88 15.12
N THR A 87 18.10 -17.72 14.25
CA THR A 87 18.48 -18.71 13.23
C THR A 87 19.64 -19.66 13.61
N PRO A 88 19.62 -20.34 14.78
CA PRO A 88 20.37 -21.59 14.89
C PRO A 88 19.63 -22.75 15.60
N ASP A 89 18.33 -22.98 15.34
CA ASP A 89 17.61 -24.10 15.99
C ASP A 89 16.64 -24.91 15.10
N GLY A 90 16.74 -24.77 13.76
CA GLY A 90 15.84 -25.46 12.81
C GLY A 90 16.52 -26.37 11.78
N ALA A 91 17.85 -26.49 11.80
CA ALA A 91 18.62 -27.22 10.79
C ALA A 91 19.25 -28.54 11.30
N ASN A 92 18.76 -29.07 12.42
CA ASN A 92 19.16 -30.40 12.90
C ASN A 92 17.98 -31.17 13.49
N THR A 93 17.12 -31.68 12.62
CA THR A 93 16.32 -32.87 12.91
C THR A 93 16.48 -33.82 11.73
N ALA A 94 17.09 -34.96 12.06
CA ALA A 94 17.43 -36.09 11.20
C ALA A 94 16.19 -36.83 10.67
#